data_AF-A0A836XFX0-F1
#
_entry.id   AF-A0A836XFX0-F1
#
_cell.length_a   1.000
_cell.length_b   1.000
_cell.length_c   1.000
_cell.angle_alpha   90.00
_cell.angle_beta   90.00
_cell.angle_gamma   90.00
#
_symmetry.space_group_name_H-M   'P 1'
#
loop_
_entity.id
_entity.type
_entity.pdbx_description
1 polymer ?
#
loop_
_entity_poly.entity_id
_entity_poly.type
_entity_poly.pdbx_seq_one_letter_code
_entity_poly.pdbx_strand_id
1 'polypeptide(L)'
;MTDLQIDADLLQRYDRPGPRYTSYPTAVEFNEEFTASHYSSRLEKLGIEQCISLYIHLPFCEHRCSFCGCNVVVTPQREVAARYLQYLEREMALVGERLQGKPSVIQYHWGGGTPTYFTPGQLRVLHETVQRYFTILPDAERAVEIDPRATSNEHIDLLAELGFNRLSLGVQDFTPAVQEAIDRNQDEASTRALYEYCREKGFASINFDLIYGLPEQTPE
;
A
#
# COMPACT_ATOMS: atom_id res chain seq x y z
N MET A 1 -18.16 -33.80 2.78
CA MET A 1 -18.71 -32.44 2.66
C MET A 1 -19.48 -32.41 1.37
N THR A 2 -20.78 -32.11 1.41
CA THR A 2 -21.61 -31.91 0.21
C THR A 2 -21.03 -30.75 -0.59
N ASP A 3 -20.84 -30.95 -1.90
CA ASP A 3 -20.48 -29.87 -2.83
C ASP A 3 -21.59 -28.80 -2.75
N LEU A 4 -21.27 -27.65 -2.17
CA LEU A 4 -22.16 -26.51 -2.17
C LEU A 4 -22.18 -25.96 -3.60
N GLN A 5 -23.25 -26.23 -4.35
CA GLN A 5 -23.46 -25.56 -5.63
C GLN A 5 -23.84 -24.10 -5.36
N ILE A 6 -22.99 -23.17 -5.79
CA ILE A 6 -23.27 -21.74 -5.77
C ILE A 6 -23.98 -21.42 -7.09
N ASP A 7 -25.30 -21.26 -7.05
CA ASP A 7 -26.13 -20.88 -8.19
C ASP A 7 -26.54 -19.40 -8.13
N ALA A 8 -27.14 -18.90 -9.22
CA ALA A 8 -27.56 -17.51 -9.33
C ALA A 8 -28.62 -17.14 -8.28
N ASP A 9 -29.51 -18.07 -7.94
CA ASP A 9 -30.55 -17.87 -6.94
C ASP A 9 -29.94 -17.69 -5.54
N LEU A 10 -28.91 -18.46 -5.21
CA LEU A 10 -28.17 -18.36 -3.96
C LEU A 10 -27.42 -17.02 -3.87
N LEU A 11 -26.74 -16.62 -4.95
CA LEU A 11 -26.05 -15.33 -5.00
C LEU A 11 -27.03 -14.18 -4.82
N GLN A 12 -28.13 -14.15 -5.60
CA GLN A 12 -29.15 -13.10 -5.50
C GLN A 12 -29.81 -13.04 -4.12
N ARG A 13 -29.98 -14.19 -3.46
CA ARG A 13 -30.57 -14.25 -2.12
C ARG A 13 -29.68 -13.59 -1.06
N TYR A 14 -28.37 -13.75 -1.17
CA TYR A 14 -27.38 -13.33 -0.17
C TYR A 14 -26.58 -12.09 -0.57
N ASP A 15 -26.78 -11.55 -1.77
CA ASP A 15 -26.25 -10.25 -2.20
C ASP A 15 -26.95 -9.10 -1.45
N ARG A 16 -26.51 -8.91 -0.21
CA ARG A 16 -27.00 -7.90 0.72
C ARG A 16 -25.81 -7.23 1.39
N PRO A 17 -25.91 -5.95 1.78
CA PRO A 17 -24.85 -5.27 2.52
C PRO A 17 -24.49 -6.05 3.79
N GLY A 18 -23.23 -6.44 3.90
CA GLY A 18 -22.65 -7.11 5.06
C GLY A 18 -21.53 -6.29 5.70
N PRO A 19 -21.15 -6.59 6.95
CA PRO A 19 -20.00 -5.96 7.58
C PRO A 19 -18.72 -6.25 6.80
N ARG A 20 -17.88 -5.23 6.62
CA ARG A 20 -16.54 -5.39 6.03
C ARG A 20 -15.64 -6.07 7.05
N TYR A 21 -15.41 -7.37 6.88
CA TYR A 21 -14.49 -8.15 7.72
C TYR A 21 -13.02 -7.92 7.32
N THR A 22 -12.56 -6.67 7.42
CA THR A 22 -11.13 -6.31 7.23
C THR A 22 -10.27 -6.73 8.41
N SER A 23 -10.87 -6.80 9.60
CA SER A 23 -10.26 -7.30 10.85
C SER A 23 -11.36 -7.80 11.78
N TYR A 24 -10.98 -8.55 12.81
CA TYR A 24 -11.88 -8.91 13.92
C TYR A 24 -11.22 -8.62 15.28
N PRO A 25 -11.82 -7.80 16.15
CA PRO A 25 -13.03 -6.99 15.90
C PRO A 25 -12.83 -5.96 14.77
N THR A 26 -13.92 -5.45 14.22
CA THR A 26 -13.88 -4.48 13.12
C THR A 26 -13.49 -3.09 13.63
N ALA A 27 -13.10 -2.18 12.73
CA ALA A 27 -12.77 -0.80 13.08
C ALA A 27 -13.93 -0.01 13.74
N VAL A 28 -15.18 -0.47 13.60
CA VAL A 28 -16.34 0.13 14.28
C VAL A 28 -16.23 0.02 15.80
N GLU A 29 -15.49 -0.97 16.30
CA GLU A 29 -15.28 -1.18 17.73
C GLU A 29 -14.16 -0.30 18.31
N PHE A 30 -13.42 0.45 17.46
CA PHE A 30 -12.36 1.35 17.94
C PHE A 30 -12.95 2.53 18.70
N ASN A 31 -12.37 2.84 19.85
CA ASN A 31 -12.83 3.89 20.73
C ASN A 31 -11.66 4.51 21.52
N GLU A 32 -11.94 5.62 22.20
CA GLU A 32 -10.93 6.43 22.90
C GLU A 32 -10.46 5.81 24.24
N GLU A 33 -11.02 4.69 24.69
CA GLU A 33 -10.53 3.99 25.90
C GLU A 33 -9.14 3.38 25.68
N PHE A 34 -8.79 3.05 24.43
CA PHE A 34 -7.43 2.69 24.07
C PHE A 34 -6.55 3.94 23.97
N THR A 35 -5.54 4.03 24.84
CA THR A 35 -4.76 5.26 25.04
C THR A 35 -3.29 5.08 24.68
N ALA A 36 -2.54 6.19 24.65
CA ALA A 36 -1.09 6.16 24.44
C ALA A 36 -0.36 5.26 25.44
N SER A 37 -0.78 5.21 26.71
CA SER A 37 -0.15 4.33 27.71
C SER A 37 -0.40 2.85 27.42
N HIS A 38 -1.61 2.51 26.95
CA HIS A 38 -1.91 1.15 26.49
C HIS A 38 -1.02 0.77 25.30
N TYR A 39 -0.86 1.66 24.32
CA TYR A 39 0.00 1.45 23.16
C TYR A 39 1.48 1.28 23.56
N SER A 40 2.04 2.19 24.36
CA SER A 40 3.43 2.09 24.82
C SER A 40 3.69 0.80 25.60
N SER A 41 2.78 0.39 26.49
CA SER A 41 2.92 -0.87 27.23
C SER A 41 2.93 -2.10 26.32
N ARG A 42 2.24 -2.05 25.16
CA ARG A 42 2.27 -3.13 24.17
C ARG A 42 3.60 -3.17 23.43
N LEU A 43 4.13 -2.02 23.03
CA LEU A 43 5.45 -1.90 22.39
C LEU A 43 6.57 -2.39 23.32
N GLU A 44 6.55 -1.99 24.59
CA GLU A 44 7.57 -2.37 25.58
C GLU A 44 7.59 -3.88 25.88
N LYS A 45 6.47 -4.57 25.64
CA LYS A 45 6.32 -6.03 25.78
C LYS A 45 6.74 -6.80 24.51
N LEU A 46 6.99 -6.11 23.40
CA LEU A 46 7.48 -6.76 22.19
C LEU A 46 8.92 -7.23 22.44
N GLY A 47 9.09 -8.54 22.56
CA GLY A 47 10.41 -9.14 22.77
C GLY A 47 11.25 -9.06 21.50
N ILE A 48 12.58 -8.96 21.66
CA ILE A 48 13.56 -8.90 20.56
C ILE A 48 13.41 -10.08 19.57
N GLU A 49 13.03 -11.25 20.08
CA GLU A 49 12.86 -12.47 19.28
C GLU A 49 11.59 -12.47 18.41
N GLN A 50 10.64 -11.56 18.65
CA GLN A 50 9.42 -11.49 17.87
C GLN A 50 9.65 -10.69 16.58
N CYS A 51 9.42 -11.35 15.45
CA CYS A 51 9.43 -10.69 14.16
C CYS A 51 8.14 -9.88 13.95
N ILE A 52 8.24 -8.74 13.26
CA ILE A 52 7.10 -7.86 12.95
C ILE A 52 6.85 -7.71 11.46
N SER A 53 5.62 -7.31 11.14
CA SER A 53 5.26 -6.70 9.86
C SER A 53 5.18 -5.18 10.03
N LEU A 54 5.81 -4.43 9.14
CA LEU A 54 5.80 -2.97 9.12
C LEU A 54 5.03 -2.46 7.89
N TYR A 55 3.98 -1.69 8.14
CA TYR A 55 3.24 -0.98 7.10
C TYR A 55 3.49 0.52 7.24
N ILE A 56 3.91 1.18 6.15
CA ILE A 56 4.08 2.62 6.09
C ILE A 56 3.03 3.18 5.13
N HIS A 57 2.16 4.02 5.67
CA HIS A 57 1.13 4.70 4.89
C HIS A 57 1.71 5.95 4.24
N LEU A 58 1.64 6.06 2.92
CA LEU A 58 2.08 7.21 2.13
C LEU A 58 0.85 7.78 1.41
N PRO A 59 0.14 8.75 2.01
CA PRO A 59 -1.23 9.07 1.61
C PRO A 59 -1.34 9.94 0.36
N PHE A 60 -0.25 10.31 -0.31
CA PHE A 60 -0.29 11.34 -1.35
C PHE A 60 -0.59 10.77 -2.72
N CYS A 61 -1.52 11.43 -3.42
CA CYS A 61 -1.79 11.18 -4.84
C CYS A 61 -1.74 12.49 -5.61
N GLU A 62 -1.26 12.44 -6.86
CA GLU A 62 -1.21 13.61 -7.73
C GLU A 62 -2.59 14.00 -8.27
N HIS A 63 -3.44 13.00 -8.53
CA HIS A 63 -4.78 13.17 -9.06
C HIS A 63 -5.81 12.41 -8.23
N ARG A 64 -7.04 12.93 -8.17
CA ARG A 64 -8.19 12.26 -7.57
C ARG A 64 -8.82 11.32 -8.58
N CYS A 65 -8.86 10.02 -8.28
CA CYS A 65 -9.69 9.08 -9.03
C CYS A 65 -11.09 9.05 -8.40
N SER A 66 -12.14 9.12 -9.21
CA SER A 66 -13.52 9.28 -8.74
C SER A 66 -14.07 8.05 -7.98
N PHE A 67 -13.53 6.86 -8.24
CA PHE A 67 -13.86 5.63 -7.49
C PHE A 67 -13.13 5.49 -6.14
N CYS A 68 -12.08 6.28 -5.89
CA CYS A 68 -11.13 6.00 -4.82
C CYS A 68 -11.74 6.23 -3.43
N GLY A 69 -11.80 5.15 -2.63
CA GLY A 69 -12.20 5.14 -1.22
C GLY A 69 -11.05 5.00 -0.23
N CYS A 70 -9.80 5.09 -0.69
CA CYS A 70 -8.62 5.01 0.17
C CYS A 70 -8.44 6.28 1.02
N ASN A 71 -7.75 6.16 2.16
CA ASN A 71 -7.33 7.32 2.94
C ASN A 71 -6.18 8.02 2.22
N VAL A 72 -6.47 9.11 1.50
CA VAL A 72 -5.50 9.81 0.66
C VAL A 72 -5.64 11.32 0.77
N VAL A 73 -4.54 12.01 0.49
CA VAL A 73 -4.41 13.45 0.33
C VAL A 73 -4.04 13.72 -1.12
N VAL A 74 -4.98 14.26 -1.89
CA VAL A 74 -4.72 14.65 -3.28
C VAL A 74 -4.16 16.07 -3.30
N THR A 75 -2.93 16.24 -3.77
CA THR A 75 -2.29 17.55 -3.84
C THR A 75 -1.17 17.58 -4.87
N PRO A 76 -1.02 18.66 -5.64
CA PRO A 76 0.17 18.89 -6.47
C PRO A 76 1.35 19.49 -5.67
N GLN A 77 1.13 19.90 -4.41
CA GLN A 77 2.12 20.56 -3.56
C GLN A 77 3.07 19.53 -2.92
N ARG A 78 4.19 19.26 -3.59
CA ARG A 78 5.20 18.26 -3.18
C ARG A 78 5.87 18.61 -1.83
N GLU A 79 5.89 19.88 -1.43
CA GLU A 79 6.44 20.35 -0.16
C GLU A 79 5.64 19.85 1.06
N VAL A 80 4.32 19.67 0.91
CA VAL A 80 3.47 19.10 1.97
C VAL A 80 3.85 17.65 2.24
N ALA A 81 4.11 16.90 1.18
CA ALA A 81 4.55 15.51 1.25
C ALA A 81 5.95 15.41 1.86
N ALA A 82 6.89 16.29 1.49
CA ALA A 82 8.23 16.30 2.10
C ALA A 82 8.19 16.47 3.63
N ARG A 83 7.30 17.34 4.14
CA ARG A 83 7.09 17.52 5.58
C ARG A 83 6.49 16.27 6.25
N TYR A 84 5.69 15.49 5.54
CA TYR A 84 5.14 14.24 6.07
C TYR A 84 6.22 13.22 6.41
N LEU A 85 7.27 13.09 5.58
CA LEU A 85 8.39 12.20 5.88
C LEU A 85 9.14 12.59 7.16
N GLN A 86 9.21 13.88 7.49
CA GLN A 86 9.78 14.36 8.75
C GLN A 86 8.91 13.96 9.95
N TYR A 87 7.58 13.95 9.79
CA TYR A 87 6.68 13.46 10.84
C TYR A 87 6.76 11.95 11.02
N LEU A 88 6.88 11.19 9.92
CA LEU A 88 7.13 9.74 9.98
C LEU A 88 8.45 9.42 10.69
N GLU A 89 9.52 10.17 10.44
CA GLU A 89 10.79 10.01 11.17
C GLU A 89 10.60 10.23 12.69
N ARG A 90 9.88 11.28 13.08
CA ARG A 90 9.58 11.54 14.50
C ARG A 90 8.72 10.46 15.12
N GLU A 91 7.72 9.95 14.40
CA GLU A 91 6.88 8.85 14.87
C GLU A 91 7.71 7.57 15.06
N MET A 92 8.54 7.22 14.08
CA MET A 92 9.45 6.07 14.18
C MET A 92 10.44 6.22 15.35
N ALA A 93 10.92 7.43 15.62
CA ALA A 93 11.74 7.70 16.80
C ALA A 93 10.98 7.44 18.10
N LEU A 94 9.77 7.95 18.24
CA LEU A 94 8.91 7.75 19.42
C LEU A 94 8.56 6.28 19.63
N VAL A 95 8.30 5.53 18.55
CA VAL A 95 8.08 4.08 18.61
C VAL A 95 9.36 3.36 19.00
N GLY A 96 10.48 3.69 18.36
CA GLY A 96 11.80 3.10 18.62
C GLY A 96 12.27 3.25 20.06
N GLU A 97 12.00 4.40 20.70
CA GLU A 97 12.29 4.64 22.13
C GLU A 97 11.57 3.68 23.09
N ARG A 98 10.46 3.07 22.64
CA ARG A 98 9.65 2.15 23.45
C ARG A 98 9.96 0.68 23.19
N LEU A 99 10.70 0.38 22.13
CA LEU A 99 11.04 -0.98 21.75
C LEU A 99 12.30 -1.45 22.48
N GLN A 100 12.37 -2.76 22.75
CA GLN A 100 13.58 -3.38 23.27
C GLN A 100 14.58 -3.54 22.10
N GLY A 101 15.30 -2.48 21.73
CA GLY A 101 16.21 -2.50 20.59
C GLY A 101 15.48 -2.47 19.23
N LYS A 102 16.14 -2.97 18.18
CA LYS A 102 15.60 -2.98 16.80
C LYS A 102 14.96 -4.33 16.48
N PRO A 103 13.62 -4.44 16.41
CA PRO A 103 12.97 -5.71 16.10
C PRO A 103 13.25 -6.12 14.64
N SER A 104 13.21 -7.43 14.41
CA SER A 104 13.36 -8.03 13.09
C SER A 104 12.08 -7.86 12.28
N VAL A 105 12.18 -7.33 11.06
CA VAL A 105 11.05 -7.12 10.15
C VAL A 105 11.06 -8.21 9.08
N ILE A 106 10.00 -9.03 9.06
CA ILE A 106 9.80 -10.11 8.07
C ILE A 106 8.89 -9.68 6.91
N GLN A 107 8.12 -8.61 7.09
CA GLN A 107 7.27 -8.04 6.05
C GLN A 107 7.31 -6.51 6.14
N TYR A 108 7.53 -5.84 5.02
CA TYR A 108 7.64 -4.39 4.93
C TYR A 108 6.85 -3.89 3.72
N HIS A 109 5.84 -3.04 3.95
CA HIS A 109 4.92 -2.62 2.91
C HIS A 109 4.76 -1.10 2.86
N TRP A 110 4.87 -0.54 1.65
CA TRP A 110 4.52 0.85 1.34
C TRP A 110 3.21 0.93 0.57
N GLY A 111 2.19 1.55 1.15
CA GLY A 111 0.88 1.67 0.51
C GLY A 111 0.15 2.95 0.89
N GLY A 112 -1.12 3.06 0.51
CA GLY A 112 -2.02 4.14 0.93
C GLY A 112 -2.55 4.96 -0.24
N GLY A 113 -1.85 6.04 -0.58
CA GLY A 113 -2.07 6.77 -1.82
C GLY A 113 -1.20 6.22 -2.93
N THR A 114 -0.19 6.98 -3.33
CA THR A 114 0.80 6.56 -4.30
C THR A 114 2.19 6.70 -3.67
N PRO A 115 2.79 5.62 -3.13
CA PRO A 115 4.17 5.63 -2.64
C PRO A 115 5.16 6.31 -3.60
N THR A 116 5.05 6.05 -4.90
CA THR A 116 5.87 6.66 -5.96
C THR A 116 5.48 8.09 -6.32
N TYR A 117 4.61 8.74 -5.53
CA TYR A 117 4.49 10.20 -5.49
C TYR A 117 5.76 10.83 -4.91
N PHE A 118 6.46 10.15 -4.01
CA PHE A 118 7.72 10.63 -3.48
C PHE A 118 8.85 10.36 -4.48
N THR A 119 9.79 11.29 -4.59
CA THR A 119 10.94 11.10 -5.47
C THR A 119 11.81 9.92 -4.99
N PRO A 120 12.63 9.33 -5.87
CA PRO A 120 13.55 8.27 -5.47
C PRO A 120 14.45 8.68 -4.28
N GLY A 121 14.96 9.91 -4.29
CA GLY A 121 15.76 10.43 -3.16
C GLY A 121 15.00 10.47 -1.84
N GLN A 122 13.72 10.85 -1.86
CA GLN A 122 12.87 10.88 -0.67
C GLN A 122 12.56 9.46 -0.15
N LEU A 123 12.26 8.52 -1.05
CA LEU A 123 12.00 7.12 -0.69
C LEU A 123 13.25 6.42 -0.13
N ARG A 124 14.44 6.75 -0.64
CA ARG A 124 15.71 6.30 -0.07
C ARG A 124 15.87 6.77 1.37
N VAL A 125 15.66 8.07 1.63
CA VAL A 125 15.74 8.63 2.99
C VAL A 125 14.72 7.99 3.93
N LEU A 126 13.50 7.71 3.44
CA LEU A 126 12.49 6.97 4.21
C LEU A 126 13.00 5.57 4.57
N HIS A 127 13.52 4.82 3.61
CA HIS A 127 14.06 3.48 3.84
C HIS A 127 15.23 3.47 4.84
N GLU A 128 16.18 4.39 4.66
CA GLU A 128 17.31 4.56 5.58
C GLU A 128 16.82 4.88 7.00
N THR A 129 15.82 5.76 7.12
CA THR A 129 15.19 6.08 8.41
C THR A 129 14.57 4.84 9.05
N VAL A 130 13.85 4.02 8.29
CA VAL A 130 13.30 2.74 8.79
C VAL A 130 14.43 1.84 9.32
N GLN A 131 15.54 1.71 8.59
CA GLN A 131 16.70 0.90 9.02
C GLN A 131 17.39 1.43 10.29
N ARG A 132 17.21 2.71 10.64
CA ARG A 132 17.71 3.26 11.91
C ARG A 132 16.96 2.70 13.12
N TYR A 133 15.69 2.31 12.98
CA TYR A 133 14.85 1.84 14.09
C TYR A 133 14.48 0.36 14.01
N PHE A 134 14.57 -0.24 12.83
CA PHE A 134 14.13 -1.60 12.56
C PHE A 134 15.21 -2.40 11.79
N THR A 135 15.26 -3.72 12.00
CA THR A 135 16.17 -4.61 11.27
C THR A 135 15.39 -5.35 10.19
N ILE A 136 15.42 -4.88 8.95
CA ILE A 136 14.74 -5.56 7.83
C ILE A 136 15.55 -6.80 7.45
N LEU A 137 14.94 -7.99 7.57
CA LEU A 137 15.63 -9.22 7.27
C LEU A 137 15.96 -9.33 5.76
N PRO A 138 17.03 -10.04 5.38
CA PRO A 138 17.40 -10.23 3.97
C PRO A 138 16.32 -10.90 3.13
N ASP A 139 15.55 -11.81 3.72
CA ASP A 139 14.49 -12.60 3.11
C ASP A 139 13.08 -12.03 3.37
N ALA A 140 12.98 -10.83 3.94
CA ALA A 140 11.70 -10.18 4.20
C ALA A 140 10.91 -9.95 2.90
N GLU A 141 9.59 -10.13 2.96
CA GLU A 141 8.72 -9.64 1.89
C GLU A 141 8.72 -8.11 1.92
N ARG A 142 9.11 -7.46 0.83
CA ARG A 142 9.15 -6.02 0.68
C ARG A 142 8.24 -5.61 -0.47
N ALA A 143 7.08 -5.07 -0.13
CA ALA A 143 5.99 -4.80 -1.06
C ALA A 143 5.71 -3.30 -1.20
N VAL A 144 5.35 -2.85 -2.40
CA VAL A 144 4.94 -1.46 -2.64
C VAL A 144 3.80 -1.37 -3.64
N GLU A 145 2.82 -0.50 -3.35
CA GLU A 145 1.78 -0.07 -4.27
C GLU A 145 2.31 1.03 -5.21
N ILE A 146 2.05 0.91 -6.51
CA ILE A 146 2.52 1.86 -7.52
C ILE A 146 1.40 2.26 -8.49
N ASP A 147 1.40 3.53 -8.91
CA ASP A 147 0.56 4.05 -10.00
C ASP A 147 1.42 4.14 -11.27
N PRO A 148 1.05 3.48 -12.39
CA PRO A 148 1.83 3.51 -13.62
C PRO A 148 1.97 4.91 -14.22
N ARG A 149 1.10 5.87 -13.86
CA ARG A 149 1.18 7.26 -14.32
C ARG A 149 2.23 8.08 -13.57
N ALA A 150 2.57 7.70 -12.35
CA ALA A 150 3.52 8.41 -11.49
C ALA A 150 4.90 7.73 -11.41
N THR A 151 4.96 6.43 -11.70
CA THR A 151 6.14 5.61 -11.45
C THR A 151 7.09 5.63 -12.63
N SER A 152 8.28 6.20 -12.43
CA SER A 152 9.37 6.18 -13.43
C SER A 152 10.29 4.96 -13.27
N ASN A 153 11.11 4.69 -14.28
CA ASN A 153 12.14 3.66 -14.23
C ASN A 153 13.13 3.87 -13.06
N GLU A 154 13.46 5.12 -12.72
CA GLU A 154 14.31 5.44 -11.58
C GLU A 154 13.69 5.00 -10.24
N HIS A 155 12.36 5.03 -10.12
CA HIS A 155 11.69 4.48 -8.94
C HIS A 155 11.87 2.95 -8.89
N ILE A 156 11.68 2.26 -10.02
CA ILE A 156 11.84 0.80 -10.07
C ILE A 156 13.28 0.39 -9.76
N ASP A 157 14.26 1.12 -10.29
CA ASP A 157 15.69 0.91 -10.01
C ASP A 157 15.99 1.04 -8.52
N LEU A 158 15.51 2.13 -7.90
CA LEU A 158 15.64 2.32 -6.46
C LEU A 158 14.95 1.19 -5.69
N LEU A 159 13.71 0.85 -6.03
CA LEU A 159 12.96 -0.18 -5.31
C LEU A 159 13.70 -1.53 -5.33
N ALA A 160 14.25 -1.91 -6.49
CA ALA A 160 15.09 -3.11 -6.61
C ALA A 160 16.37 -3.01 -5.75
N GLU A 161 17.05 -1.86 -5.78
CA GLU A 161 18.24 -1.60 -4.94
C GLU A 161 17.93 -1.70 -3.44
N LEU A 162 16.77 -1.18 -3.01
CA LEU A 162 16.28 -1.26 -1.64
C LEU A 162 15.71 -2.64 -1.27
N GLY A 163 15.79 -3.61 -2.18
CA GLY A 163 15.38 -5.00 -1.98
C GLY A 163 13.87 -5.24 -2.01
N PHE A 164 13.07 -4.31 -2.54
CA PHE A 164 11.67 -4.58 -2.82
C PHE A 164 11.56 -5.74 -3.80
N ASN A 165 10.63 -6.66 -3.52
CA ASN A 165 10.47 -7.91 -4.27
C ASN A 165 9.02 -8.21 -4.64
N ARG A 166 8.07 -7.38 -4.21
CA ARG A 166 6.64 -7.45 -4.57
C ARG A 166 6.10 -6.07 -4.95
N LEU A 167 5.32 -6.01 -6.02
CA LEU A 167 4.67 -4.78 -6.51
C LEU A 167 3.16 -4.98 -6.64
N SER A 168 2.37 -3.93 -6.39
CA SER A 168 0.96 -3.86 -6.75
C SER A 168 0.71 -2.68 -7.68
N LEU A 169 0.24 -2.94 -8.90
CA LEU A 169 0.04 -1.94 -9.93
C LEU A 169 -1.44 -1.60 -10.03
N GLY A 170 -1.77 -0.33 -9.78
CA GLY A 170 -3.13 0.18 -9.95
C GLY A 170 -3.49 0.31 -11.43
N VAL A 171 -4.22 -0.64 -12.00
CA VAL A 171 -4.67 -0.59 -13.41
C VAL A 171 -6.12 -0.18 -13.51
N GLN A 172 -6.98 -0.86 -12.77
CA GLN A 172 -8.42 -0.69 -12.67
C GLN A 172 -9.17 -1.11 -13.94
N ASP A 173 -8.92 -0.44 -15.06
CA ASP A 173 -9.46 -0.75 -16.40
C ASP A 173 -8.58 -0.11 -17.50
N PHE A 174 -8.56 -0.69 -18.70
CA PHE A 174 -7.90 -0.11 -19.88
C PHE A 174 -8.87 0.53 -20.88
N THR A 175 -10.18 0.33 -20.73
CA THR A 175 -11.22 0.85 -21.60
C THR A 175 -11.28 2.38 -21.51
N PRO A 176 -11.07 3.12 -22.62
CA PRO A 176 -10.99 4.58 -22.57
C PRO A 176 -12.24 5.27 -22.00
N ALA A 177 -13.43 4.75 -22.31
CA ALA A 177 -14.69 5.30 -21.77
C ALA A 177 -14.80 5.14 -20.25
N VAL A 178 -14.39 3.99 -19.71
CA VAL A 178 -14.34 3.72 -18.26
C VAL A 178 -13.32 4.63 -17.60
N GLN A 179 -12.11 4.73 -18.16
CA GLN A 179 -11.03 5.57 -17.63
C GLN A 179 -11.41 7.05 -17.54
N GLU A 180 -12.07 7.57 -18.57
CA GLU A 180 -12.58 8.94 -18.60
C GLU A 180 -13.67 9.12 -17.53
N ALA A 181 -14.62 8.19 -17.43
CA ALA A 181 -15.72 8.27 -16.46
C ALA A 181 -15.26 8.23 -14.99
N ILE A 182 -14.03 7.75 -14.72
CA ILE A 182 -13.49 7.63 -13.37
C ILE A 182 -12.30 8.57 -13.08
N ASP A 183 -11.97 9.48 -14.00
CA ASP A 183 -10.83 10.39 -13.92
C ASP A 183 -9.48 9.68 -13.74
N ARG A 184 -9.29 8.55 -14.41
CA ARG A 184 -8.06 7.75 -14.34
C ARG A 184 -7.51 7.39 -15.72
N ASN A 185 -7.21 8.41 -16.51
CA ASN A 185 -6.60 8.24 -17.82
C ASN A 185 -5.12 7.77 -17.71
N GLN A 186 -4.84 6.61 -18.28
CA GLN A 186 -3.56 5.93 -18.41
C GLN A 186 -3.47 5.18 -19.75
N ASP A 187 -2.27 5.11 -20.29
CA ASP A 187 -1.99 4.40 -21.53
C ASP A 187 -1.59 2.93 -21.26
N GLU A 188 -2.20 1.98 -22.00
CA GLU A 188 -1.89 0.55 -21.85
C GLU A 188 -0.43 0.27 -22.23
N ALA A 189 0.07 0.88 -23.31
CA ALA A 189 1.43 0.64 -23.77
C ALA A 189 2.48 1.09 -22.73
N SER A 190 2.24 2.23 -22.09
CA SER A 190 3.06 2.75 -20.99
C SER A 190 3.01 1.84 -19.75
N THR A 191 1.82 1.34 -19.40
CA THR A 191 1.64 0.37 -18.31
C THR A 191 2.36 -0.94 -18.59
N ARG A 192 2.28 -1.44 -19.83
CA ARG A 192 3.00 -2.63 -20.31
C ARG A 192 4.51 -2.44 -20.25
N ALA A 193 5.02 -1.31 -20.75
CA ALA A 193 6.44 -1.01 -20.71
C ALA A 193 6.98 -0.95 -19.26
N LEU A 194 6.22 -0.35 -18.34
CA LEU A 194 6.58 -0.34 -16.92
C LEU A 194 6.59 -1.75 -16.33
N TYR A 195 5.58 -2.58 -16.63
CA TYR A 195 5.53 -3.97 -16.20
C TYR A 195 6.74 -4.77 -16.71
N GLU A 196 7.08 -4.63 -17.99
CA GLU A 196 8.23 -5.29 -18.61
C GLU A 196 9.53 -4.84 -17.92
N TYR A 197 9.69 -3.55 -17.66
CA TYR A 197 10.84 -3.01 -16.91
C TYR A 197 10.92 -3.58 -15.48
N CYS A 198 9.79 -3.72 -14.78
CA CYS A 198 9.76 -4.37 -13.47
C CYS A 198 10.23 -5.83 -13.56
N ARG A 199 9.82 -6.57 -14.61
CA ARG A 199 10.28 -7.95 -14.84
C ARG A 199 11.78 -8.02 -15.11
N GLU A 200 12.31 -7.12 -15.94
CA GLU A 200 13.74 -7.02 -16.22
C GLU A 200 14.57 -6.74 -14.96
N LYS A 201 14.02 -5.99 -14.01
CA LYS A 201 14.64 -5.71 -12.70
C LYS A 201 14.48 -6.81 -11.67
N GLY A 202 13.88 -7.95 -12.05
CA GLY A 202 13.80 -9.15 -11.22
C GLY A 202 12.58 -9.23 -10.30
N PHE A 203 11.59 -8.35 -10.43
CA PHE A 203 10.35 -8.45 -9.67
C PHE A 203 9.52 -9.66 -10.14
N ALA A 204 9.44 -10.70 -9.31
CA ALA A 204 8.71 -11.93 -9.60
C ALA A 204 7.21 -11.84 -9.20
N SER A 205 6.90 -11.10 -8.14
CA SER A 205 5.53 -10.97 -7.61
C SER A 205 4.95 -9.61 -7.97
N ILE A 206 4.19 -9.55 -9.06
CA ILE A 206 3.55 -8.32 -9.54
C ILE A 206 2.02 -8.55 -9.56
N ASN A 207 1.31 -7.83 -8.71
CA ASN A 207 -0.14 -7.81 -8.64
C ASN A 207 -0.70 -6.71 -9.56
N PHE A 208 -1.87 -6.95 -10.16
CA PHE A 208 -2.66 -5.92 -10.81
C PHE A 208 -3.96 -5.71 -10.04
N ASP A 209 -4.22 -4.46 -9.66
CA ASP A 209 -5.51 -4.08 -9.10
C ASP A 209 -6.46 -3.76 -10.25
N LEU A 210 -7.59 -4.49 -10.29
CA LEU A 210 -8.68 -4.33 -11.26
C LEU A 210 -9.98 -4.12 -10.50
N ILE A 211 -10.89 -3.31 -11.05
CA ILE A 211 -12.20 -3.04 -10.45
C ILE A 211 -13.28 -3.36 -11.47
N TYR A 212 -14.25 -4.18 -11.07
CA TYR A 212 -15.48 -4.40 -11.83
C TYR A 212 -16.64 -3.61 -11.22
N GLY A 213 -17.63 -3.27 -12.03
CA GLY A 213 -18.76 -2.42 -11.64
C GLY A 213 -18.48 -0.91 -11.74
N LEU A 214 -17.43 -0.50 -12.46
CA LEU A 214 -17.18 0.90 -12.79
C LEU A 214 -18.20 1.40 -13.84
N PRO A 215 -18.45 2.72 -13.91
CA PRO A 215 -19.26 3.31 -14.98
C PRO A 215 -18.74 2.90 -16.37
N GLU A 216 -19.66 2.74 -17.32
CA GLU A 216 -19.38 2.33 -18.71
C GLU A 216 -18.83 0.89 -18.88
N GLN A 217 -18.64 0.10 -17.82
CA GLN A 217 -18.26 -1.32 -17.95
C GLN A 217 -19.46 -2.19 -18.35
N THR A 218 -19.19 -3.13 -19.25
CA THR A 218 -20.08 -4.22 -19.64
C THR A 218 -19.42 -5.58 -19.39
N PRO A 219 -20.18 -6.70 -19.41
CA PRO A 219 -19.59 -8.04 -19.36
C PRO A 219 -18.64 -8.36 -20.52
N GLU A 220 -18.93 -7.83 -21.72
CA GLU A 220 -18.06 -7.86 -22.90
C GLU A 220 -16.87 -6.92 -22.75
#